data_AF-A0A3C0TUS9-F1
#
_entry.id   AF-A0A3C0TUS9-F1
#
_cell.length_a   1.000
_cell.length_b   1.000
_cell.length_c   1.000
_cell.angle_alpha   90.00
_cell.angle_beta   90.00
_cell.angle_gamma   90.00
#
_symmetry.space_group_name_H-M   'P 1'
#
loop_
_entity.id
_entity.type
_entity.pdbx_description
1 polymer ?
#
loop_
_entity_poly.entity_id
_entity_poly.type
_entity_poly.pdbx_seq_one_letter_code
_entity_poly.pdbx_strand_id
1 'polypeptide(L)'
;MAMEEWRKSRLMFWASFTPPTLWLLVFFVFPLSLVWAFSFGEKSGILEIEVNGTLANYARALEPLYLGIFTKSLWLAALTTLICLI
;
A
#
# COMPACT_ATOMS: atom_id res chain seq x y z
N MET A 1 -5.77 43.36 -4.89
CA MET A 1 -6.28 42.85 -3.60
C MET A 1 -6.97 41.49 -3.71
N ALA A 2 -8.07 41.28 -4.45
CA ALA A 2 -8.74 39.95 -4.50
C ALA A 2 -7.86 38.79 -5.02
N MET A 3 -6.92 39.06 -5.94
CA MET A 3 -6.02 38.05 -6.52
C MET A 3 -4.88 37.59 -5.59
N GLU A 4 -4.45 38.44 -4.65
CA GLU A 4 -3.40 38.09 -3.68
C GLU A 4 -3.95 37.18 -2.57
N GLU A 5 -5.18 37.42 -2.13
CA GLU A 5 -5.87 36.60 -1.13
C GLU A 5 -6.09 35.16 -1.61
N TRP A 6 -6.50 34.96 -2.86
CA TRP A 6 -6.66 33.62 -3.45
C TRP A 6 -5.34 32.87 -3.64
N ARG A 7 -4.26 33.60 -3.99
CA ARG A 7 -2.93 33.01 -4.14
C ARG A 7 -2.32 32.68 -2.78
N LYS A 8 -2.49 33.55 -1.77
CA LYS A 8 -2.07 33.30 -0.38
C LYS A 8 -2.84 32.15 0.24
N SER A 9 -4.15 32.05 0.05
CA SER A 9 -4.94 30.93 0.60
C SER A 9 -4.53 29.59 -0.01
N ARG A 10 -4.26 29.57 -1.33
CA ARG A 10 -3.71 28.40 -2.01
C ARG A 10 -2.29 28.05 -1.51
N LEU A 11 -1.40 29.03 -1.38
CA LEU A 11 -0.04 28.81 -0.88
C LEU A 11 -0.04 28.31 0.57
N MET A 12 -0.89 28.87 1.43
CA MET A 12 -1.06 28.44 2.82
C MET A 12 -1.62 27.02 2.91
N PHE A 13 -2.59 26.67 2.06
CA PHE A 13 -3.12 25.31 1.96
C PHE A 13 -2.03 24.31 1.60
N TRP A 14 -1.26 24.58 0.54
CA TRP A 14 -0.17 23.69 0.13
C TRP A 14 0.96 23.66 1.17
N ALA A 15 1.32 24.78 1.80
CA ALA A 15 2.33 24.81 2.84
C ALA A 15 1.96 23.93 4.05
N SER A 16 0.68 23.89 4.43
CA SER A 16 0.20 23.02 5.53
C SER A 16 0.09 21.55 5.12
N PHE A 17 -0.28 21.26 3.88
CA PHE A 17 -0.50 19.89 3.41
C PHE A 17 0.80 19.19 2.95
N THR A 18 1.77 19.94 2.43
CA THR A 18 3.00 19.37 1.85
C THR A 18 3.82 18.56 2.85
N PRO A 19 4.11 19.05 4.08
CA PRO A 19 4.93 18.28 5.03
C PRO A 19 4.34 16.91 5.41
N PRO A 20 3.07 16.78 5.85
CA PRO A 20 2.51 15.47 6.18
C PRO A 20 2.36 14.56 4.95
N THR A 21 2.00 15.11 3.79
CA THR A 21 1.91 14.30 2.56
C THR A 21 3.27 13.79 2.12
N LEU A 22 4.30 14.63 2.12
CA LEU A 22 5.67 14.22 1.79
C LEU A 22 6.15 13.14 2.75
N TRP A 23 5.84 13.27 4.04
CA TRP A 23 6.17 12.26 5.04
C TRP A 23 5.52 10.90 4.74
N LEU A 24 4.22 10.87 4.44
CA LEU A 24 3.54 9.64 4.04
C LEU A 24 4.10 9.06 2.73
N LEU A 25 4.43 9.90 1.75
CA LEU A 25 5.01 9.42 0.50
C LEU A 25 6.37 8.73 0.74
N VAL A 26 7.24 9.33 1.54
CA VAL A 26 8.60 8.81 1.79
C VAL A 26 8.60 7.61 2.71
N PHE A 27 7.77 7.58 3.76
CA PHE A 27 7.85 6.55 4.79
C PHE A 27 6.76 5.49 4.72
N PHE A 28 5.72 5.70 3.92
CA PHE A 28 4.65 4.71 3.73
C PHE A 28 4.60 4.23 2.28
N VAL A 29 4.47 5.15 1.32
CA VAL A 29 4.29 4.78 -0.10
C VAL A 29 5.58 4.22 -0.70
N PHE A 30 6.73 4.81 -0.42
CA PHE A 30 8.01 4.34 -0.96
C PHE A 30 8.39 2.93 -0.44
N PRO A 31 8.30 2.60 0.85
CA PRO A 31 8.53 1.22 1.29
C PRO A 31 7.52 0.23 0.70
N LEU A 32 6.25 0.63 0.58
CA LEU A 32 5.22 -0.22 -0.03
C LEU A 32 5.49 -0.48 -1.51
N SER A 33 5.99 0.52 -2.25
CA SER A 33 6.33 0.35 -3.66
C SER A 33 7.53 -0.59 -3.86
N LEU A 34 8.48 -0.64 -2.91
CA LEU A 34 9.55 -1.64 -2.92
C LEU A 34 9.00 -3.06 -2.74
N VAL A 35 8.11 -3.28 -1.77
CA VAL A 35 7.45 -4.58 -1.59
C VAL A 35 6.68 -4.98 -2.84
N TRP A 36 5.98 -4.03 -3.46
CA TRP A 36 5.28 -4.25 -4.71
C TRP A 36 6.24 -4.59 -5.85
N ALA A 37 7.34 -3.87 -6.02
CA ALA A 37 8.35 -4.18 -7.04
C ALA A 37 8.96 -5.58 -6.85
N PHE A 38 9.27 -5.96 -5.61
CA PHE A 38 9.79 -7.29 -5.30
C PHE A 38 8.78 -8.42 -5.52
N SER A 39 7.48 -8.12 -5.53
CA SER A 39 6.46 -9.14 -5.83
C SER A 39 6.54 -9.67 -7.28
N PHE A 40 7.20 -8.94 -8.20
CA PHE A 40 7.47 -9.41 -9.57
C PHE A 40 8.80 -10.17 -9.72
N GLY A 41 9.61 -10.20 -8.67
CA GLY A 41 10.88 -10.94 -8.64
C GLY A 41 10.73 -12.31 -7.99
N GLU A 42 11.58 -13.26 -8.37
CA GLU A 42 11.63 -14.58 -7.74
C GLU A 42 12.82 -14.63 -6.77
N LYS A 43 12.62 -15.20 -5.59
CA LYS A 43 13.72 -15.42 -4.65
C LYS A 43 14.52 -16.64 -5.10
N SER A 44 15.63 -16.42 -5.80
CA SER A 44 16.50 -17.50 -6.31
C SER A 44 17.55 -17.96 -5.30
N GLY A 45 17.81 -17.18 -4.23
CA GLY A 45 18.79 -17.53 -3.18
C GLY A 45 18.45 -16.98 -1.79
N ILE A 46 19.40 -17.05 -0.83
CA ILE A 46 19.19 -16.50 0.53
C ILE A 46 19.07 -14.98 0.51
N LEU A 47 19.90 -14.31 -0.31
CA LEU A 47 19.92 -12.86 -0.51
C LEU A 47 19.56 -12.41 -1.94
N GLU A 48 19.49 -13.34 -2.90
CA GLU A 48 19.28 -13.02 -4.31
C GLU A 48 17.81 -13.03 -4.70
N ILE A 49 17.41 -11.97 -5.42
CA ILE A 49 16.10 -11.80 -6.03
C ILE A 49 16.35 -11.65 -7.52
N GLU A 50 15.96 -12.65 -8.29
CA GLU A 50 16.06 -12.62 -9.74
C GLU A 50 14.82 -11.91 -10.29
N VAL A 51 15.02 -10.72 -10.87
CA VAL A 51 13.94 -9.90 -11.41
C VAL A 51 13.57 -10.39 -12.80
N ASN A 52 12.94 -11.57 -12.86
CA ASN A 52 12.46 -12.16 -14.11
C ASN A 52 11.16 -11.52 -14.62
N GLY A 53 10.58 -10.55 -13.89
CA GLY A 53 9.40 -9.79 -14.29
C GLY A 53 8.15 -10.66 -14.45
N THR A 54 8.06 -11.76 -13.71
CA THR A 54 7.00 -12.76 -13.87
C THR A 54 5.80 -12.44 -12.96
N LEU A 55 4.62 -12.92 -13.37
CA LEU A 55 3.41 -12.90 -12.53
C LEU A 55 3.24 -14.19 -11.72
N ALA A 56 4.28 -15.02 -11.64
CA ALA A 56 4.22 -16.34 -11.01
C ALA A 56 3.86 -16.26 -9.52
N ASN A 57 4.37 -15.24 -8.81
CA ASN A 57 4.03 -15.01 -7.41
C ASN A 57 2.56 -14.67 -7.20
N TYR A 58 1.94 -13.95 -8.15
CA TYR A 58 0.51 -13.65 -8.10
C TYR A 58 -0.34 -14.90 -8.37
N ALA A 59 0.06 -15.75 -9.33
CA ALA A 59 -0.60 -17.03 -9.56
C ALA A 59 -0.48 -17.95 -8.33
N ARG A 60 0.69 -17.99 -7.71
CA ARG A 60 0.95 -18.73 -6.47
C ARG A 60 0.08 -18.22 -5.31
N ALA A 61 -0.14 -16.91 -5.20
CA ALA A 61 -1.02 -16.33 -4.19
C ALA A 61 -2.49 -16.79 -4.32
N LEU A 62 -2.90 -17.27 -5.49
CA LEU A 62 -4.24 -17.82 -5.75
C LEU A 62 -4.33 -19.33 -5.48
N GLU A 63 -3.27 -19.99 -5.01
CA GLU A 63 -3.36 -21.40 -4.65
C GLU A 63 -4.39 -21.61 -3.51
N PRO A 64 -5.13 -22.74 -3.52
CA PRO A 64 -6.20 -23.01 -2.56
C PRO A 64 -5.76 -22.90 -1.09
N LEU A 65 -4.50 -23.21 -0.80
CA LEU A 65 -3.93 -23.10 0.53
C LEU A 65 -3.94 -21.64 1.02
N TYR A 66 -3.43 -20.69 0.21
CA TYR A 66 -3.37 -19.27 0.57
C TYR A 66 -4.77 -18.67 0.62
N LEU A 67 -5.62 -18.99 -0.36
CA LEU A 67 -7.03 -18.55 -0.35
C LEU A 67 -7.80 -19.08 0.86
N GLY A 68 -7.53 -20.31 1.29
CA GLY A 68 -8.13 -20.89 2.50
C GLY A 68 -7.75 -20.14 3.78
N ILE A 69 -6.51 -19.64 3.88
CA ILE A 69 -6.07 -18.80 5.00
C ILE A 69 -6.71 -17.41 4.90
N PHE A 70 -6.68 -16.81 3.71
CA PHE A 70 -7.23 -15.48 3.46
C PHE A 70 -8.74 -15.41 3.78
N THR A 71 -9.51 -16.41 3.37
CA THR A 71 -10.96 -16.47 3.65
C THR A 71 -11.26 -16.61 5.14
N LYS A 72 -10.46 -17.37 5.90
CA LYS A 72 -10.57 -17.44 7.36
C LYS A 72 -10.34 -16.08 8.02
N SER A 73 -9.30 -15.36 7.61
CA SER A 73 -9.02 -14.00 8.10
C SER A 73 -10.14 -13.02 7.73
N LEU A 74 -10.66 -13.10 6.51
CA LEU A 74 -11.75 -12.25 6.03
C LEU A 74 -13.05 -12.50 6.80
N TRP A 75 -13.39 -13.77 7.03
CA TRP A 75 -14.54 -14.16 7.84
C TRP A 75 -14.45 -13.61 9.26
N LEU A 76 -13.28 -13.75 9.89
CA LEU A 76 -13.05 -13.24 11.24
C LEU A 76 -13.16 -11.72 11.29
N ALA A 77 -12.54 -11.01 10.36
CA ALA A 77 -12.60 -9.55 10.29
C ALA A 77 -14.04 -9.04 10.06
N ALA A 78 -14.81 -9.70 9.18
CA ALA A 78 -16.20 -9.35 8.93
C ALA A 78 -17.07 -9.59 10.18
N LEU A 79 -16.90 -10.74 10.84
CA LEU A 79 -17.63 -11.09 12.04
C LEU A 79 -17.38 -10.07 13.16
N THR A 80 -16.12 -9.76 13.47
CA THR A 80 -15.79 -8.79 14.53
C THR A 80 -16.29 -7.39 14.19
N THR A 81 -16.17 -6.95 12.94
CA THR A 81 -16.70 -5.65 12.49
C THR A 81 -18.21 -5.56 12.70
N LEU A 82 -18.97 -6.61 12.34
CA LEU A 82 -20.43 -6.65 12.52
C LEU A 82 -20.82 -6.67 14.00
N ILE A 83 -20.10 -7.43 14.83
CA ILE A 83 -20.34 -7.47 16.28
C ILE A 83 -20.10 -6.08 16.89
N CYS A 84 -19.05 -5.37 16.50
CA CYS A 84 -18.75 -4.02 17.01
C CYS A 84 -19.77 -2.95 16.56
N LEU A 85 -20.62 -3.24 15.59
CA LEU A 85 -21.63 -2.31 15.08
C LEU A 85 -22.94 -2.36 15.89
N ILE A 86 -23.17 -3.43 16.65
CA ILE A 86 -24.36 -3.67 17.49
C ILE A 86 -24.06 -3.25 18.92
#